data_AF-K9TD52-F1
#
_entry.id   AF-K9TD52-F1
#
_cell.length_a   1.000
_cell.length_b   1.000
_cell.length_c   1.000
_cell.angle_alpha   90.00
_cell.angle_beta   90.00
_cell.angle_gamma   90.00
#
_symmetry.space_group_name_H-M   'P 1'
#
loop_
_entity.id
_entity.type
_entity.pdbx_description
1 polymer ?
#
loop_
_entity_poly.entity_id
_entity_poly.type
_entity_poly.pdbx_seq_one_letter_code
_entity_poly.pdbx_strand_id
1 'polypeptide(L)'
;MKNLNLSLYAFHLCQSLDDAPDTHSKDAGLLWDSLRGLAAKIPFPELKKITEPTEANPETSLDFQAIEINHISLTGNLSTFKIHDTYSVDLTLSFQDKQAHFFPGNVVIFQPQALIDVTANLGKVLWLSGESEDVNELQLTRATQWAEQLCQQATYIEEDHLFNSPLFIFAADSVTILISLAEPNAIDLERAQENYYNLRNLFWTYQKIVVVEKLAKEGYQGARKLYSELEAQVQEFNQVFLQTPEERLKKLDELLQTIPQRLLDYNCKLRDLKANYTTIDVNWKNFKVSLSHILDESAGDKLSYWSDFATKTAPLYLTQIKTYIDYLEPGQVLFSDLINSIRATAEIEQVKSDRQRQQAEKDYYQQQQDDNQKLQNRIQAVGVGIAAGAIFASTAGSINEPWLFPNGQKMEVPFLPPHPFLLGLLGSIICSVGAWWLAETFINPGKNKSDKSSNQLAKNQQNPKSN
;
A
#
# COMPACT_ATOMS: atom_id res chain seq x y z
N MET A 1 28.25 14.36 46.87
CA MET A 1 27.32 15.26 46.14
C MET A 1 26.38 15.99 47.08
N LYS A 2 26.02 17.25 46.75
CA LYS A 2 24.99 18.13 47.32
C LYS A 2 24.03 18.58 46.21
N ASN A 3 22.86 19.13 46.57
CA ASN A 3 21.87 19.68 45.62
C ASN A 3 21.55 18.73 44.45
N LEU A 4 21.48 17.42 44.76
CA LEU A 4 21.37 16.37 43.76
C LEU A 4 19.91 16.23 43.30
N ASN A 5 19.70 16.31 42.00
CA ASN A 5 18.40 16.22 41.34
C ASN A 5 18.43 15.11 40.28
N LEU A 6 17.29 14.44 40.11
CA LEU A 6 17.05 13.52 39.00
C LEU A 6 15.80 13.95 38.23
N SER A 7 16.00 14.32 36.97
CA SER A 7 14.93 14.78 36.08
C SER A 7 14.64 13.74 35.00
N LEU A 8 13.37 13.43 34.78
CA LEU A 8 12.86 12.62 33.67
C LEU A 8 12.13 13.54 32.68
N TYR A 9 12.66 13.63 31.47
CA TYR A 9 11.95 14.14 30.31
C TYR A 9 11.40 12.96 29.50
N ALA A 10 10.09 12.92 29.28
CA ALA A 10 9.44 11.84 28.54
C ALA A 10 8.57 12.41 27.41
N PHE A 11 8.69 11.82 26.22
CA PHE A 11 7.99 12.27 25.02
C PHE A 11 7.14 11.15 24.43
N HIS A 12 5.86 11.41 24.18
CA HIS A 12 4.90 10.44 23.69
C HIS A 12 4.01 11.03 22.59
N LEU A 13 3.90 10.35 21.45
CA LEU A 13 3.04 10.78 20.35
C LEU A 13 1.56 10.72 20.77
N CYS A 14 0.87 11.86 20.75
CA CYS A 14 -0.55 11.93 21.11
C CYS A 14 -1.49 11.96 19.91
N GLN A 15 -0.96 12.22 18.72
CA GLN A 15 -1.72 12.25 17.48
C GLN A 15 -0.83 11.78 16.31
N SER A 16 -1.39 10.95 15.43
CA SER A 16 -0.74 10.50 14.20
C SER A 16 -1.38 11.17 12.99
N LEU A 17 -0.71 11.06 11.83
CA LEU A 17 -1.24 11.61 10.57
C LEU A 17 -2.51 10.89 10.09
N ASP A 18 -2.70 9.62 10.48
CA ASP A 18 -3.87 8.83 10.11
C ASP A 18 -5.09 9.15 10.99
N ASP A 19 -4.89 9.87 12.10
CA ASP A 19 -5.96 10.35 12.97
C ASP A 19 -6.63 11.59 12.36
N ALA A 20 -7.93 11.78 12.66
CA ALA A 20 -8.58 13.03 12.30
C ALA A 20 -7.91 14.21 13.04
N PRO A 21 -7.93 15.43 12.47
CA PRO A 21 -7.48 16.62 13.19
C PRO A 21 -8.13 16.70 14.57
N ASP A 22 -7.34 17.13 15.56
CA ASP A 22 -7.75 17.24 16.97
C ASP A 22 -8.28 15.97 17.64
N THR A 23 -7.98 14.79 17.08
CA THR A 23 -8.27 13.50 17.72
C THR A 23 -7.00 12.82 18.22
N HIS A 24 -7.11 12.15 19.37
CA HIS A 24 -6.00 11.43 19.98
C HIS A 24 -5.83 10.05 19.38
N SER A 25 -4.57 9.65 19.17
CA SER A 25 -4.24 8.26 18.88
C SER A 25 -4.72 7.37 20.02
N LYS A 26 -5.08 6.11 19.71
CA LYS A 26 -5.58 5.13 20.70
C LYS A 26 -4.69 4.98 21.93
N ASP A 27 -3.38 5.13 21.72
CA ASP A 27 -2.35 4.93 22.74
C ASP A 27 -1.90 6.24 23.42
N ALA A 28 -2.46 7.40 23.04
CA ALA A 28 -2.04 8.71 23.54
C ALA A 28 -2.12 8.82 25.08
N GLY A 29 -3.07 8.12 25.70
CA GLY A 29 -3.27 8.08 27.15
C GLY A 29 -2.22 7.27 27.93
N LEU A 30 -1.41 6.44 27.26
CA LEU A 30 -0.50 5.51 27.92
C LEU A 30 0.59 6.21 28.74
N LEU A 31 1.06 7.39 28.31
CA LEU A 31 1.99 8.20 29.10
C LEU A 31 1.37 8.57 30.45
N TRP A 32 0.12 9.02 30.44
CA TRP A 32 -0.59 9.47 31.65
C TRP A 32 -0.93 8.31 32.57
N ASP A 33 -1.34 7.16 32.01
CA ASP A 33 -1.55 5.94 32.78
C ASP A 33 -0.27 5.47 33.46
N SER A 34 0.85 5.51 32.72
CA SER A 34 2.16 5.14 33.24
C SER A 34 2.63 6.08 34.35
N LEU A 35 2.40 7.39 34.22
CA LEU A 35 2.71 8.37 35.26
C LEU A 35 1.84 8.21 36.51
N ARG A 36 0.54 7.97 36.36
CA ARG A 36 -0.33 7.63 37.50
C ARG A 36 0.13 6.36 38.21
N GLY A 37 0.64 5.39 37.44
CA GLY A 37 1.29 4.19 37.96
C GLY A 37 2.54 4.46 38.79
N LEU A 38 3.27 5.56 38.55
CA LEU A 38 4.43 5.94 39.36
C LEU A 38 4.05 6.22 40.82
N ALA A 39 2.83 6.67 41.11
CA ALA A 39 2.37 6.93 42.48
C ALA A 39 2.38 5.67 43.38
N ALA A 40 2.46 4.47 42.78
CA ALA A 40 2.63 3.21 43.53
C ALA A 40 4.11 2.89 43.81
N LYS A 41 5.04 3.46 43.06
CA LYS A 41 6.49 3.22 43.16
C LYS A 41 7.22 4.36 43.89
N ILE A 42 6.77 5.60 43.71
CA ILE A 42 7.33 6.82 44.30
C ILE A 42 6.26 7.44 45.20
N PRO A 43 6.50 7.62 46.51
CA PRO A 43 5.46 7.93 47.48
C PRO A 43 5.06 9.41 47.53
N PHE A 44 4.83 10.04 46.38
CA PHE A 44 4.23 11.38 46.26
C PHE A 44 2.73 11.28 45.95
N PRO A 45 1.83 11.60 46.90
CA PRO A 45 0.37 11.57 46.68
C PRO A 45 -0.09 12.47 45.52
N GLU A 46 0.63 13.55 45.25
CA GLU A 46 0.39 14.51 44.18
C GLU A 46 0.42 13.87 42.79
N LEU A 47 1.21 12.82 42.57
CA LEU A 47 1.24 12.06 41.30
C LEU A 47 -0.13 11.45 40.92
N LYS A 48 -1.08 11.35 41.86
CA LYS A 48 -2.46 10.91 41.56
C LYS A 48 -3.34 12.03 41.00
N LYS A 49 -2.90 13.29 41.12
CA LYS A 49 -3.62 14.50 40.68
C LYS A 49 -3.21 14.95 39.28
N ILE A 50 -2.41 14.16 38.57
CA ILE A 50 -1.91 14.49 37.23
C ILE A 50 -3.08 14.66 36.27
N THR A 51 -3.09 15.79 35.57
CA THR A 51 -4.02 16.10 34.50
C THR A 51 -3.31 16.10 33.16
N GLU A 52 -3.97 15.56 32.15
CA GLU A 52 -3.52 15.64 30.76
C GLU A 52 -3.64 17.09 30.25
N PRO A 53 -2.61 17.63 29.58
CA PRO A 53 -2.67 18.95 28.97
C PRO A 53 -3.68 18.96 27.81
N THR A 54 -4.41 20.06 27.69
CA THR A 54 -5.45 20.26 26.66
C THR A 54 -5.14 21.47 25.80
N GLU A 55 -5.85 21.68 24.70
CA GLU A 55 -5.69 22.91 23.90
C GLU A 55 -5.92 24.20 24.72
N ALA A 56 -6.88 24.17 25.66
CA ALA A 56 -7.19 25.31 26.52
C ALA A 56 -6.16 25.51 27.65
N ASN A 57 -5.48 24.43 28.04
CA ASN A 57 -4.46 24.44 29.07
C ASN A 57 -3.29 23.53 28.67
N PRO A 58 -2.42 24.03 27.77
CA PRO A 58 -1.39 23.20 27.14
C PRO A 58 -0.23 22.88 28.07
N GLU A 59 -0.17 23.53 29.24
CA GLU A 59 0.85 23.35 30.26
C GLU A 59 0.20 23.24 31.64
N THR A 60 0.61 22.26 32.43
CA THR A 60 0.26 22.18 33.85
C THR A 60 1.50 21.88 34.67
N SER A 61 1.59 22.45 35.87
CA SER A 61 2.68 22.19 36.81
C SER A 61 2.12 21.79 38.17
N LEU A 62 2.83 20.89 38.85
CA LEU A 62 2.48 20.36 40.15
C LEU A 62 3.74 20.21 41.00
N ASP A 63 3.81 20.98 42.08
CA ASP A 63 4.86 20.84 43.09
C ASP A 63 4.50 19.75 44.09
N PHE A 64 5.49 18.98 44.52
CA PHE A 64 5.32 17.93 45.51
C PHE A 64 5.71 18.42 46.88
N GLN A 65 4.93 18.05 47.89
CA GLN A 65 5.35 18.24 49.27
C GLN A 65 6.52 17.31 49.60
N ALA A 66 7.44 17.81 50.42
CA ALA A 66 8.58 17.02 50.85
C ALA A 66 8.14 15.78 51.64
N ILE A 67 8.79 14.66 51.36
CA ILE A 67 8.58 13.38 52.03
C ILE A 67 9.91 12.87 52.59
N GLU A 68 9.83 12.09 53.67
CA GLU A 68 11.00 11.50 54.31
C GLU A 68 11.15 10.03 53.89
N ILE A 69 12.28 9.68 53.29
CA ILE A 69 12.65 8.30 52.95
C ILE A 69 14.01 8.01 53.55
N ASN A 70 14.10 7.07 54.49
CA ASN A 70 15.35 6.70 55.17
C ASN A 70 16.11 7.90 55.79
N HIS A 71 15.39 8.82 56.43
CA HIS A 71 15.92 10.07 57.02
C HIS A 71 16.46 11.08 56.00
N ILE A 72 16.07 10.93 54.73
CA ILE A 72 16.41 11.86 53.66
C ILE A 72 15.11 12.48 53.15
N SER A 73 15.06 13.81 53.20
CA SER A 73 13.94 14.59 52.66
C SER A 73 14.05 14.71 51.13
N LEU A 74 13.03 14.23 50.44
CA LEU A 74 12.86 14.27 48.99
C LEU A 74 11.67 15.15 48.63
N THR A 75 11.83 16.03 47.66
CA THR A 75 10.79 16.87 47.07
C THR A 75 10.80 16.70 45.55
N GLY A 76 9.90 17.36 44.85
CA GLY A 76 9.97 17.40 43.39
C GLY A 76 8.91 18.29 42.78
N ASN A 77 8.90 18.33 41.45
CA ASN A 77 7.87 18.97 40.66
C ASN A 77 7.62 18.15 39.38
N LEU A 78 6.44 18.34 38.83
CA LEU A 78 6.01 17.72 37.58
C LEU A 78 5.36 18.77 36.69
N SER A 79 5.89 18.92 35.48
CA SER A 79 5.29 19.75 34.44
C SER A 79 4.88 18.88 33.24
N THR A 80 3.68 19.11 32.72
CA THR A 80 3.12 18.39 31.56
C THR A 80 2.85 19.36 30.44
N PHE A 81 3.12 18.97 29.19
CA PHE A 81 2.96 19.83 28.02
C PHE A 81 2.30 19.08 26.85
N LYS A 82 1.47 19.79 26.08
CA LYS A 82 1.11 19.40 24.71
C LYS A 82 1.93 20.23 23.73
N ILE A 83 2.84 19.58 23.01
CA ILE A 83 3.71 20.16 22.00
C ILE A 83 3.27 19.63 20.64
N HIS A 84 2.36 20.34 19.99
CA HIS A 84 1.73 19.92 18.73
C HIS A 84 1.08 18.52 18.84
N ASP A 85 1.65 17.53 18.17
CA ASP A 85 1.23 16.12 18.11
C ASP A 85 1.89 15.25 19.22
N THR A 86 2.61 15.88 20.16
CA THR A 86 3.40 15.19 21.17
C THR A 86 3.01 15.64 22.58
N TYR A 87 2.80 14.68 23.47
CA TYR A 87 2.83 14.94 24.91
C TYR A 87 4.25 14.88 25.45
N SER A 88 4.55 15.81 26.34
CA SER A 88 5.83 15.90 27.04
C SER A 88 5.61 16.00 28.54
N VAL A 89 6.52 15.40 29.29
CA VAL A 89 6.56 15.47 30.75
C VAL A 89 7.97 15.84 31.18
N ASP A 90 8.09 16.74 32.15
CA ASP A 90 9.27 16.95 32.98
C ASP A 90 8.91 16.59 34.42
N LEU A 91 9.52 15.54 34.95
CA LEU A 91 9.41 15.15 36.35
C LEU A 91 10.79 15.29 36.99
N THR A 92 10.94 16.21 37.92
CA THR A 92 12.19 16.41 38.66
C THR A 92 12.03 16.05 40.13
N LEU A 93 12.93 15.22 40.63
CA LEU A 93 13.02 14.84 42.04
C LEU A 93 14.31 15.41 42.63
N SER A 94 14.22 16.01 43.81
CA SER A 94 15.30 16.78 44.42
C SER A 94 15.45 16.45 45.90
N PHE A 95 16.69 16.34 46.38
CA PHE A 95 16.94 16.26 47.82
C PHE A 95 16.88 17.65 48.45
N GLN A 96 16.22 17.77 49.61
CA GLN A 96 16.18 19.04 50.37
C GLN A 96 17.31 19.16 51.40
N ASP A 97 17.94 18.06 51.80
CA ASP A 97 19.02 18.09 52.79
C ASP A 97 20.30 18.66 52.18
N LYS A 98 20.60 19.91 52.54
CA LYS A 98 21.81 20.64 52.09
C LYS A 98 23.11 20.13 52.73
N GLN A 99 23.02 19.35 53.81
CA GLN A 99 24.18 18.80 54.52
C GLN A 99 24.43 17.33 54.21
N ALA A 100 23.47 16.64 53.57
CA ALA A 100 23.64 15.27 53.14
C ALA A 100 24.72 15.13 52.06
N HIS A 101 25.59 14.13 52.23
CA HIS A 101 26.57 13.71 51.23
C HIS A 101 26.06 12.47 50.52
N PHE A 102 25.79 12.59 49.21
CA PHE A 102 25.35 11.47 48.39
C PHE A 102 26.49 10.86 47.56
N PHE A 103 26.42 9.54 47.37
CA PHE A 103 27.29 8.71 46.54
C PHE A 103 26.44 7.92 45.53
N PRO A 104 27.03 7.31 44.47
CA PRO A 104 26.26 6.62 43.43
C PRO A 104 25.25 5.59 43.94
N GLY A 105 25.55 4.86 45.02
CA GLY A 105 24.61 3.90 45.61
C GLY A 105 23.33 4.52 46.19
N ASN A 106 23.32 5.84 46.47
CA ASN A 106 22.14 6.54 47.00
C ASN A 106 21.09 6.86 45.92
N VAL A 107 21.42 6.73 44.63
CA VAL A 107 20.50 6.96 43.49
C VAL A 107 19.22 6.14 43.61
N VAL A 108 19.30 4.95 44.19
CA VAL A 108 18.17 4.02 44.33
C VAL A 108 16.96 4.67 45.02
N ILE A 109 17.18 5.71 45.85
CA ILE A 109 16.11 6.46 46.51
C ILE A 109 15.18 7.13 45.49
N PHE A 110 15.70 7.59 44.35
CA PHE A 110 14.90 8.17 43.27
C PHE A 110 14.09 7.14 42.48
N GLN A 111 14.28 5.83 42.73
CA GLN A 111 13.63 4.75 41.98
C GLN A 111 13.86 4.87 40.46
N PRO A 112 15.11 4.92 39.97
CA PRO A 112 15.40 5.22 38.57
C PRO A 112 14.75 4.23 37.60
N GLN A 113 14.64 2.95 37.97
CA GLN A 113 13.94 1.95 37.15
C GLN A 113 12.46 2.31 36.96
N ALA A 114 11.79 2.86 37.99
CA ALA A 114 10.41 3.30 37.86
C ALA A 114 10.26 4.42 36.81
N LEU A 115 11.22 5.36 36.78
CA LEU A 115 11.26 6.45 35.80
C LEU A 115 11.57 5.93 34.39
N ILE A 116 12.50 4.98 34.27
CA ILE A 116 12.83 4.33 33.00
C ILE A 116 11.64 3.53 32.46
N ASP A 117 10.83 2.91 33.33
CA ASP A 117 9.65 2.15 32.94
C ASP A 117 8.50 3.02 32.42
N VAL A 118 8.59 4.36 32.51
CA VAL A 118 7.54 5.26 32.02
C VAL A 118 7.34 5.08 30.51
N THR A 119 6.08 4.88 30.11
CA THR A 119 5.73 4.64 28.71
C THR A 119 5.81 5.93 27.89
N ALA A 120 6.78 6.00 26.98
CA ALA A 120 7.05 7.16 26.14
C ALA A 120 7.63 6.68 24.80
N ASN A 121 6.79 6.63 23.75
CA ASN A 121 7.13 5.98 22.50
C ASN A 121 8.08 6.79 21.60
N LEU A 122 8.26 8.09 21.88
CA LEU A 122 9.24 8.92 21.18
C LEU A 122 10.60 8.91 21.86
N GLY A 123 10.68 8.58 23.15
CA GLY A 123 11.93 8.46 23.90
C GLY A 123 11.92 9.20 25.24
N LYS A 124 13.01 9.02 25.99
CA LYS A 124 13.21 9.61 27.32
C LYS A 124 14.61 10.20 27.47
N VAL A 125 14.73 11.24 28.27
CA VAL A 125 16.01 11.75 28.77
C VAL A 125 15.97 11.73 30.29
N LEU A 126 16.95 11.08 30.90
CA LEU A 126 17.14 11.06 32.35
C LEU A 126 18.36 11.92 32.67
N TRP A 127 18.21 12.96 33.46
CA TRP A 127 19.28 13.90 33.78
C TRP A 127 19.52 13.95 35.29
N LEU A 128 20.68 13.46 35.71
CA LEU A 128 21.18 13.65 37.06
C LEU A 128 22.05 14.92 37.12
N SER A 129 21.67 15.88 37.95
CA SER A 129 22.44 17.10 38.20
C SER A 129 22.78 17.27 39.66
N GLY A 130 23.92 17.88 39.98
CA GLY A 130 24.29 18.17 41.36
C GLY A 130 25.65 18.81 41.52
N GLU A 131 26.06 19.02 42.77
CA GLU A 131 27.30 19.73 43.11
C GLU A 131 28.22 18.90 44.00
N SER A 132 29.54 19.07 43.87
CA SER A 132 30.52 18.44 44.75
C SER A 132 31.74 19.31 44.97
N GLU A 133 32.21 19.37 46.23
CA GLU A 133 33.51 19.94 46.58
C GLU A 133 34.67 18.99 46.24
N ASP A 134 34.38 17.70 46.04
CA ASP A 134 35.38 16.70 45.64
C ASP A 134 35.50 16.68 44.11
N VAL A 135 36.62 17.18 43.59
CA VAL A 135 36.94 17.23 42.15
C VAL A 135 36.93 15.84 41.52
N ASN A 136 37.22 14.77 42.28
CA ASN A 136 37.14 13.40 41.76
C ASN A 136 35.70 12.99 41.41
N GLU A 137 34.69 13.63 42.02
CA GLU A 137 33.28 13.39 41.69
C GLU A 137 32.88 14.01 40.35
N LEU A 138 33.68 14.93 39.81
CA LEU A 138 33.38 15.68 38.57
C LEU A 138 33.98 15.02 37.32
N GLN A 139 34.62 13.86 37.48
CA GLN A 139 35.31 13.15 36.40
C GLN A 139 34.44 12.06 35.76
N LEU A 140 34.77 11.69 34.51
CA LEU A 140 34.12 10.63 33.76
C LEU A 140 33.96 9.33 34.56
N THR A 141 35.01 8.89 35.27
CA THR A 141 34.94 7.64 36.06
C THR A 141 33.80 7.65 37.07
N ARG A 142 33.53 8.80 37.70
CA ARG A 142 32.41 8.92 38.62
C ARG A 142 31.09 9.02 37.87
N ALA A 143 31.04 9.80 36.79
CA ALA A 143 29.83 9.91 35.97
C ALA A 143 29.38 8.54 35.43
N THR A 144 30.31 7.67 35.02
CA THR A 144 30.02 6.29 34.63
C THR A 144 29.38 5.50 35.75
N GLN A 145 29.88 5.60 36.98
CA GLN A 145 29.27 4.92 38.13
C GLN A 145 27.84 5.41 38.41
N TRP A 146 27.58 6.71 38.32
CA TRP A 146 26.21 7.24 38.44
C TRP A 146 25.31 6.71 37.32
N ALA A 147 25.78 6.72 36.08
CA ALA A 147 25.03 6.21 34.92
C ALA A 147 24.69 4.72 35.07
N GLU A 148 25.62 3.88 35.50
CA GLU A 148 25.41 2.45 35.75
C GLU A 148 24.38 2.18 36.87
N GLN A 149 24.36 3.02 37.91
CA GLN A 149 23.38 2.93 39.00
C GLN A 149 21.99 3.40 38.57
N LEU A 150 21.90 4.36 37.63
CA LEU A 150 20.64 4.77 37.02
C LEU A 150 20.12 3.72 36.05
N CYS A 151 20.99 3.19 35.20
CA CYS A 151 20.68 2.18 34.20
C CYS A 151 21.90 1.30 33.93
N GLN A 152 21.82 0.01 34.27
CA GLN A 152 22.94 -0.93 34.16
C GLN A 152 23.50 -1.09 32.72
N GLN A 153 22.71 -0.77 31.70
CA GLN A 153 23.10 -0.88 30.29
C GLN A 153 23.63 0.44 29.69
N ALA A 154 23.83 1.46 30.52
CA ALA A 154 24.31 2.77 30.08
C ALA A 154 25.69 2.66 29.41
N THR A 155 25.75 3.10 28.15
CA THR A 155 26.98 3.16 27.36
C THR A 155 27.40 4.61 27.21
N TYR A 156 28.66 4.92 27.54
CA TYR A 156 29.23 6.25 27.37
C TYR A 156 29.29 6.66 25.90
N ILE A 157 28.95 7.91 25.62
CA ILE A 157 28.98 8.50 24.28
C ILE A 157 30.07 9.56 24.21
N GLU A 158 29.94 10.64 25.00
CA GLU A 158 30.76 11.84 24.86
C GLU A 158 30.77 12.67 26.15
N GLU A 159 31.80 13.49 26.29
CA GLU A 159 31.93 14.53 27.33
C GLU A 159 31.80 15.90 26.68
N ASP A 160 30.83 16.63 27.19
CA ASP A 160 30.45 17.97 26.78
C ASP A 160 30.46 18.91 28.01
N HIS A 161 30.11 20.17 27.81
CA HIS A 161 30.09 21.18 28.85
C HIS A 161 28.91 22.12 28.62
N LEU A 162 28.11 22.36 29.65
CA LEU A 162 26.91 23.16 29.55
C LEU A 162 26.64 23.89 30.86
N PHE A 163 26.36 25.20 30.78
CA PHE A 163 25.99 26.02 31.93
C PHE A 163 27.04 26.00 33.03
N ASN A 164 28.32 26.09 32.64
CA ASN A 164 29.49 25.99 33.53
C ASN A 164 29.59 24.66 34.29
N SER A 165 29.02 23.59 33.72
CA SER A 165 29.05 22.25 34.28
C SER A 165 29.51 21.23 33.24
N PRO A 166 30.42 20.30 33.58
CA PRO A 166 30.63 19.10 32.79
C PRO A 166 29.31 18.38 32.51
N LEU A 167 29.16 17.84 31.30
CA LEU A 167 27.99 17.09 30.86
C LEU A 167 28.45 15.78 30.20
N PHE A 168 28.29 14.67 30.91
CA PHE A 168 28.60 13.35 30.38
C PHE A 168 27.33 12.73 29.81
N ILE A 169 27.41 12.28 28.55
CA ILE A 169 26.27 11.74 27.80
C ILE A 169 26.42 10.22 27.68
N PHE A 170 25.35 9.51 28.02
CA PHE A 170 25.24 8.06 27.89
C PHE A 170 23.94 7.69 27.16
N ALA A 171 23.89 6.49 26.61
CA ALA A 171 22.66 5.91 26.05
C ALA A 171 22.40 4.49 26.55
N ALA A 172 21.13 4.16 26.71
CA ALA A 172 20.63 2.81 26.96
C ALA A 172 19.25 2.66 26.28
N ASP A 173 19.13 1.76 25.31
CA ASP A 173 17.91 1.54 24.52
C ASP A 173 17.25 2.85 24.02
N SER A 174 16.08 3.21 24.56
CA SER A 174 15.31 4.42 24.22
C SER A 174 15.50 5.57 25.24
N VAL A 175 16.56 5.51 26.05
CA VAL A 175 16.85 6.47 27.12
C VAL A 175 18.22 7.11 26.87
N THR A 176 18.23 8.43 26.79
CA THR A 176 19.47 9.22 26.90
C THR A 176 19.68 9.56 28.36
N ILE A 177 20.88 9.31 28.88
CA ILE A 177 21.23 9.60 30.27
C ILE A 177 22.27 10.70 30.29
N LEU A 178 22.00 11.75 31.05
CA LEU A 178 22.86 12.92 31.20
C LEU A 178 23.33 12.99 32.65
N ILE A 179 24.64 13.10 32.86
CA ILE A 179 25.22 13.31 34.19
C ILE A 179 25.93 14.65 34.16
N SER A 180 25.46 15.61 34.95
CA SER A 180 26.06 16.94 35.04
C SER A 180 26.37 17.30 36.48
N LEU A 181 27.66 17.22 36.83
CA LEU A 181 28.12 17.44 38.19
C LEU A 181 29.13 18.59 38.17
N ALA A 182 28.88 19.61 38.99
CA ALA A 182 29.70 20.82 39.03
C ALA A 182 30.30 21.07 40.41
N GLU A 183 31.22 22.02 40.48
CA GLU A 183 31.62 22.62 41.76
C GLU A 183 30.45 23.43 42.36
N PRO A 184 30.39 23.61 43.69
CA PRO A 184 29.29 24.33 44.32
C PRO A 184 29.17 25.77 43.83
N ASN A 185 27.97 26.18 43.45
CA ASN A 185 27.66 27.51 42.88
C ASN A 185 28.38 27.82 41.55
N ALA A 186 28.95 26.83 40.87
CA ALA A 186 29.55 27.04 39.55
C ALA A 186 28.49 27.05 38.42
N ILE A 187 27.38 26.31 38.61
CA ILE A 187 26.33 26.17 37.60
C ILE A 187 25.65 27.53 37.34
N ASP A 188 25.53 27.90 36.06
CA ASP A 188 24.77 29.07 35.63
C ASP A 188 23.26 28.76 35.63
N LEU A 189 22.66 28.83 36.82
CA LEU A 189 21.25 28.52 37.03
C LEU A 189 20.31 29.53 36.35
N GLU A 190 20.72 30.79 36.23
CA GLU A 190 19.92 31.83 35.55
C GLU A 190 19.80 31.48 34.07
N ARG A 191 20.92 31.22 33.40
CA ARG A 191 20.90 30.83 31.99
C ARG A 191 20.20 29.49 31.76
N ALA A 192 20.35 28.55 32.68
CA ALA A 192 19.63 27.27 32.62
C ALA A 192 18.11 27.47 32.68
N GLN A 193 17.62 28.35 33.55
CA GLN A 193 16.20 28.68 33.65
C GLN A 193 15.69 29.43 32.41
N GLU A 194 16.42 30.43 31.94
CA GLU A 194 16.08 31.18 30.71
C GLU A 194 16.00 30.27 29.48
N ASN A 195 16.83 29.23 29.43
CA ASN A 195 16.88 28.28 28.31
C ASN A 195 16.06 27.01 28.50
N TYR A 196 15.29 26.89 29.58
CA TYR A 196 14.51 25.68 29.88
C TYR A 196 13.61 25.25 28.70
N TYR A 197 12.91 26.20 28.08
CA TYR A 197 12.07 25.94 26.90
C TYR A 197 12.88 25.33 25.74
N ASN A 198 14.04 25.93 25.44
CA ASN A 198 14.90 25.47 24.36
C ASN A 198 15.49 24.10 24.67
N LEU A 199 15.86 23.85 25.93
CA LEU A 199 16.44 22.58 26.37
C LEU A 199 15.44 21.42 26.24
N ARG A 200 14.20 21.63 26.69
CA ARG A 200 13.11 20.66 26.48
C ARG A 200 12.87 20.41 25.00
N ASN A 201 12.83 21.46 24.18
CA ASN A 201 12.62 21.32 22.74
C ASN A 201 13.80 20.65 22.03
N LEU A 202 15.03 20.87 22.47
CA LEU A 202 16.22 20.18 22.00
C LEU A 202 16.06 18.66 22.22
N PHE A 203 15.70 18.25 23.43
CA PHE A 203 15.47 16.85 23.75
C PHE A 203 14.32 16.25 22.93
N TRP A 204 13.18 16.93 22.89
CA TRP A 204 12.00 16.47 22.14
C TRP A 204 12.31 16.26 20.66
N THR A 205 12.89 17.27 20.00
CA THR A 205 13.16 17.23 18.56
C THR A 205 14.23 16.19 18.23
N TYR A 206 15.26 16.03 19.07
CA TYR A 206 16.24 14.95 18.95
C TYR A 206 15.59 13.57 18.99
N GLN A 207 14.82 13.28 20.06
CA GLN A 207 14.17 11.99 20.25
C GLN A 207 13.20 11.67 19.11
N LYS A 208 12.42 12.66 18.68
CA LYS A 208 11.48 12.51 17.56
C LYS A 208 12.19 12.20 16.24
N ILE A 209 13.32 12.86 15.94
CA ILE A 209 14.10 12.56 14.73
C ILE A 209 14.60 11.11 14.77
N VAL A 210 15.19 10.68 15.90
CA VAL A 210 15.75 9.32 16.04
C VAL A 210 14.68 8.25 15.84
N VAL A 211 13.50 8.40 16.43
CA VAL A 211 12.40 7.43 16.27
C VAL A 211 11.84 7.42 14.85
N VAL A 212 11.59 8.59 14.26
CA VAL A 212 11.01 8.69 12.91
C VAL A 212 11.98 8.16 11.84
N GLU A 213 13.29 8.31 12.05
CA GLU A 213 14.31 7.72 11.20
C GLU A 213 14.22 6.18 11.16
N LYS A 214 14.06 5.55 12.33
CA LYS A 214 13.86 4.11 12.44
C LYS A 214 12.58 3.67 11.72
N LEU A 215 11.47 4.39 11.91
CA LEU A 215 10.21 4.13 11.22
C LEU A 215 10.34 4.28 9.69
N ALA A 216 11.15 5.24 9.22
CA ALA A 216 11.42 5.40 7.79
C ALA A 216 12.21 4.22 7.22
N LYS A 217 13.23 3.72 7.93
CA LYS A 217 13.97 2.51 7.53
C LYS A 217 13.07 1.27 7.44
N GLU A 218 12.24 1.05 8.45
CA GLU A 218 11.27 -0.06 8.47
C GLU A 218 10.24 0.07 7.34
N GLY A 219 9.71 1.29 7.13
CA GLY A 219 8.80 1.61 6.03
C GLY A 219 9.42 1.35 4.66
N TYR A 220 10.69 1.71 4.46
CA TYR A 220 11.44 1.45 3.23
C TYR A 220 11.61 -0.05 2.96
N GLN A 221 11.98 -0.83 3.97
CA GLN A 221 12.09 -2.29 3.84
C GLN A 221 10.74 -2.92 3.44
N GLY A 222 9.65 -2.49 4.07
CA GLY A 222 8.29 -2.91 3.71
C GLY A 222 7.93 -2.55 2.27
N ALA A 223 8.21 -1.32 1.84
CA ALA A 223 7.96 -0.87 0.48
C ALA A 223 8.80 -1.65 -0.56
N ARG A 224 10.07 -1.95 -0.26
CA ARG A 224 10.93 -2.76 -1.13
C ARG A 224 10.42 -4.18 -1.30
N LYS A 225 9.89 -4.79 -0.23
CA LYS A 225 9.25 -6.11 -0.33
C LYS A 225 8.05 -6.07 -1.27
N LEU A 226 7.15 -5.09 -1.11
CA LEU A 226 5.99 -4.90 -1.98
C LEU A 226 6.41 -4.62 -3.43
N TYR A 227 7.46 -3.82 -3.64
CA TYR A 227 8.03 -3.57 -4.96
C TYR A 227 8.48 -4.88 -5.63
N SER A 228 9.24 -5.73 -4.92
CA SER A 228 9.68 -7.01 -5.46
C SER A 228 8.51 -7.96 -5.78
N GLU A 229 7.47 -7.96 -4.95
CA GLU A 229 6.24 -8.72 -5.22
C GLU A 229 5.54 -8.22 -6.49
N LEU A 230 5.40 -6.91 -6.65
CA LEU A 230 4.79 -6.29 -7.84
C LEU A 230 5.64 -6.49 -9.11
N GLU A 231 6.97 -6.44 -9.01
CA GLU A 231 7.88 -6.70 -10.12
C GLU A 231 7.76 -8.17 -10.62
N ALA A 232 7.54 -9.12 -9.71
CA ALA A 232 7.26 -10.50 -10.09
C ALA A 232 5.95 -10.61 -10.90
N GLN A 233 4.94 -9.78 -10.60
CA GLN A 233 3.69 -9.72 -11.37
C GLN A 233 3.89 -9.14 -12.78
N VAL A 234 4.85 -8.22 -12.97
CA VAL A 234 5.26 -7.76 -14.31
C VAL A 234 5.81 -8.94 -15.13
N GLN A 235 6.64 -9.78 -14.51
CA GLN A 235 7.19 -10.97 -15.17
C GLN A 235 6.09 -11.98 -15.51
N GLU A 236 5.14 -12.19 -14.61
CA GLU A 236 4.00 -13.06 -14.84
C GLU A 236 3.13 -12.57 -16.01
N PHE A 237 2.82 -11.27 -16.06
CA PHE A 237 2.10 -10.65 -17.17
C PHE A 237 2.79 -10.90 -18.52
N ASN A 238 4.11 -10.78 -18.60
CA ASN A 238 4.84 -11.05 -19.84
C ASN A 238 4.71 -12.53 -20.30
N GLN A 239 4.56 -13.47 -19.36
CA GLN A 239 4.40 -14.88 -19.67
C GLN A 239 2.97 -15.26 -20.09
N VAL A 240 1.97 -14.41 -19.83
CA VAL A 240 0.58 -14.62 -20.22
C VAL A 240 0.44 -14.76 -21.75
N PHE A 241 1.28 -14.09 -22.52
CA PHE A 241 1.24 -14.15 -23.98
C PHE A 241 1.67 -15.51 -24.56
N LEU A 242 2.28 -16.38 -23.75
CA LEU A 242 2.66 -17.74 -24.13
C LEU A 242 1.50 -18.75 -23.94
N GLN A 243 0.41 -18.35 -23.29
CA GLN A 243 -0.73 -19.22 -22.96
C GLN A 243 -1.78 -19.23 -24.07
N THR A 244 -2.69 -20.21 -24.00
CA THR A 244 -3.89 -20.25 -24.85
C THR A 244 -4.82 -19.06 -24.57
N PRO A 245 -5.72 -18.67 -25.49
CA PRO A 245 -6.61 -17.52 -25.29
C PRO A 245 -7.49 -17.62 -24.03
N GLU A 246 -8.00 -18.81 -23.72
CA GLU A 246 -8.85 -19.05 -22.54
C GLU A 246 -8.05 -18.92 -21.23
N GLU A 247 -6.88 -19.55 -21.17
CA GLU A 247 -5.96 -19.45 -20.03
C GLU A 247 -5.42 -18.03 -19.85
N ARG A 248 -5.18 -17.31 -20.95
CA ARG A 248 -4.77 -15.91 -20.95
C ARG A 248 -5.80 -15.05 -20.25
N LEU A 249 -7.08 -15.16 -20.63
CA LEU A 249 -8.14 -14.35 -20.02
C LEU A 249 -8.24 -14.61 -18.51
N LYS A 250 -8.15 -15.88 -18.11
CA LYS A 250 -8.17 -16.27 -16.70
C LYS A 250 -6.99 -15.67 -15.92
N LYS A 251 -5.76 -15.78 -16.44
CA LYS A 251 -4.58 -15.20 -15.79
C LYS A 251 -4.65 -13.67 -15.70
N LEU A 252 -5.17 -13.00 -16.72
CA LEU A 252 -5.37 -11.55 -16.67
C LEU A 252 -6.35 -11.14 -15.57
N ASP A 253 -7.43 -11.90 -15.37
CA ASP A 253 -8.39 -11.67 -14.27
C ASP A 253 -7.74 -11.89 -12.89
N GLU A 254 -6.96 -12.97 -12.73
CA GLU A 254 -6.21 -13.24 -11.49
C GLU A 254 -5.22 -12.10 -11.15
N LEU A 255 -4.52 -11.57 -12.15
CA LEU A 255 -3.62 -10.41 -11.98
C LEU A 255 -4.40 -9.14 -11.60
N LEU A 256 -5.58 -8.89 -12.20
CA LEU A 256 -6.43 -7.74 -11.87
C LEU A 256 -7.00 -7.80 -10.45
N GLN A 257 -7.15 -8.99 -9.87
CA GLN A 257 -7.63 -9.14 -8.50
C GLN A 257 -6.52 -8.93 -7.45
N THR A 258 -5.26 -9.17 -7.80
CA THR A 258 -4.13 -9.22 -6.85
C THR A 258 -3.29 -7.95 -6.83
N ILE A 259 -2.96 -7.38 -8.00
CA ILE A 259 -2.07 -6.23 -8.12
C ILE A 259 -2.62 -4.97 -7.43
N PRO A 260 -3.92 -4.60 -7.55
CA PRO A 260 -4.40 -3.31 -7.03
C PRO A 260 -4.19 -3.12 -5.52
N GLN A 261 -4.46 -4.15 -4.71
CA GLN A 261 -4.26 -4.06 -3.26
C GLN A 261 -2.79 -3.89 -2.92
N ARG A 262 -1.90 -4.64 -3.57
CA ARG A 262 -0.45 -4.55 -3.34
C ARG A 262 0.10 -3.20 -3.77
N LEU A 263 -0.40 -2.64 -4.88
CA LEU A 263 -0.05 -1.30 -5.32
C LEU A 263 -0.56 -0.22 -4.35
N LEU A 264 -1.75 -0.39 -3.79
CA LEU A 264 -2.26 0.52 -2.76
C LEU A 264 -1.37 0.49 -1.50
N ASP A 265 -1.06 -0.70 -0.98
CA ASP A 265 -0.18 -0.86 0.19
C ASP A 265 1.20 -0.25 -0.07
N TYR A 266 1.73 -0.45 -1.28
CA TYR A 266 2.99 0.14 -1.73
C TYR A 266 2.95 1.67 -1.72
N ASN A 267 1.89 2.24 -2.28
CA ASN A 267 1.69 3.69 -2.34
C ASN A 267 1.53 4.29 -0.94
N CYS A 268 0.84 3.60 -0.02
CA CYS A 268 0.76 4.01 1.39
C CYS A 268 2.14 4.06 2.04
N LYS A 269 2.98 3.02 1.86
CA LYS A 269 4.35 3.04 2.40
C LYS A 269 5.21 4.18 1.84
N LEU A 270 5.07 4.48 0.55
CA LEU A 270 5.80 5.60 -0.05
C LEU A 270 5.30 6.97 0.46
N ARG A 271 3.99 7.13 0.66
CA ARG A 271 3.41 8.30 1.31
C ARG A 271 3.97 8.46 2.73
N ASP A 272 4.01 7.39 3.50
CA ASP A 272 4.52 7.42 4.89
C ASP A 272 6.01 7.78 4.92
N LEU A 273 6.82 7.30 3.97
CA LEU A 273 8.22 7.73 3.81
C LEU A 273 8.36 9.24 3.56
N LYS A 274 7.51 9.81 2.71
CA LYS A 274 7.47 11.26 2.44
C LYS A 274 7.04 12.05 3.68
N ALA A 275 6.11 11.53 4.46
CA ALA A 275 5.71 12.11 5.73
C ALA A 275 6.86 12.07 6.75
N ASN A 276 7.56 10.94 6.89
CA ASN A 276 8.72 10.80 7.76
C ASN A 276 9.85 11.76 7.38
N TYR A 277 10.13 11.93 6.08
CA TYR A 277 11.09 12.92 5.60
C TYR A 277 10.72 14.34 6.07
N THR A 278 9.46 14.73 5.87
CA THR A 278 8.95 16.05 6.29
C THR A 278 9.06 16.24 7.79
N THR A 279 8.68 15.23 8.58
CA THR A 279 8.78 15.27 10.04
C THR A 279 10.23 15.45 10.49
N ILE A 280 11.18 14.72 9.92
CA ILE A 280 12.60 14.89 10.26
C ILE A 280 13.11 16.26 9.85
N ASP A 281 12.77 16.77 8.66
CA ASP A 281 13.26 18.06 8.17
C ASP A 281 12.79 19.22 9.06
N VAL A 282 11.51 19.22 9.45
CA VAL A 282 10.96 20.23 10.36
C VAL A 282 11.60 20.13 11.74
N ASN A 283 11.70 18.93 12.32
CA ASN A 283 12.29 18.77 13.65
C ASN A 283 13.78 19.06 13.66
N TRP A 284 14.51 18.77 12.57
CA TRP A 284 15.92 19.13 12.42
C TRP A 284 16.13 20.64 12.43
N LYS A 285 15.26 21.40 11.76
CA LYS A 285 15.27 22.88 11.80
C LYS A 285 15.01 23.39 13.23
N ASN A 286 13.99 22.85 13.90
CA ASN A 286 13.66 23.23 15.28
C ASN A 286 14.76 22.85 16.28
N PHE A 287 15.40 21.71 16.07
CA PHE A 287 16.55 21.25 16.85
C PHE A 287 17.71 22.23 16.74
N LYS A 288 18.06 22.66 15.52
CA LYS A 288 19.12 23.66 15.30
C LYS A 288 18.81 25.00 15.97
N VAL A 289 17.56 25.47 15.88
CA VAL A 289 17.14 26.71 16.54
C VAL A 289 17.33 26.59 18.05
N SER A 290 16.80 25.52 18.65
CA SER A 290 16.92 25.27 20.09
C SER A 290 18.39 25.17 20.53
N LEU A 291 19.22 24.44 19.77
CA LEU A 291 20.65 24.32 20.05
C LEU A 291 21.36 25.69 19.99
N SER A 292 21.03 26.53 19.02
CA SER A 292 21.64 27.86 18.88
C SER A 292 21.28 28.85 19.99
N HIS A 293 20.14 28.66 20.65
CA HIS A 293 19.77 29.46 21.81
C HIS A 293 20.50 29.03 23.08
N ILE A 294 20.76 27.73 23.21
CA ILE A 294 21.40 27.14 24.39
C ILE A 294 22.93 27.33 24.35
N LEU A 295 23.54 27.14 23.17
CA LEU A 295 24.99 27.11 23.03
C LEU A 295 25.59 28.51 23.06
N ASP A 296 26.33 28.82 24.12
CA ASP A 296 27.18 30.00 24.21
C ASP A 296 28.67 29.59 24.31
N GLU A 297 29.34 29.49 23.17
CA GLU A 297 30.76 29.15 23.08
C GLU A 297 31.65 30.15 23.83
N SER A 298 31.22 31.41 23.96
CA SER A 298 31.99 32.45 24.67
C SER A 298 32.01 32.24 26.18
N ALA A 299 30.97 31.58 26.69
CA ALA A 299 30.88 31.10 28.06
C ALA A 299 31.48 29.70 28.26
N GLY A 300 32.10 29.13 27.21
CA GLY A 300 32.72 27.80 27.28
C GLY A 300 31.74 26.64 27.17
N ASP A 301 30.50 26.85 26.73
CA ASP A 301 29.61 25.74 26.41
C ASP A 301 30.14 24.96 25.20
N LYS A 302 30.02 23.64 25.28
CA LYS A 302 30.41 22.70 24.26
C LYS A 302 29.37 21.58 24.24
N LEU A 303 28.57 21.53 23.19
CA LEU A 303 27.59 20.46 22.95
C LEU A 303 27.95 19.73 21.66
N SER A 304 29.13 19.10 21.61
CA SER A 304 29.69 18.49 20.40
C SER A 304 28.85 17.35 19.89
N TYR A 305 28.29 16.51 20.79
CA TYR A 305 27.43 15.41 20.38
C TYR A 305 26.21 15.90 19.59
N TRP A 306 25.50 16.88 20.15
CA TRP A 306 24.32 17.45 19.51
C TRP A 306 24.65 18.37 18.33
N SER A 307 25.81 19.03 18.34
CA SER A 307 26.29 19.83 17.20
C SER A 307 26.63 18.95 16.00
N ASP A 308 27.29 17.81 16.22
CA ASP A 308 27.55 16.81 15.18
C ASP A 308 26.25 16.19 14.68
N PHE A 309 25.30 15.92 15.57
CA PHE A 309 23.97 15.47 15.17
C PHE A 309 23.26 16.48 14.25
N ALA A 310 23.26 17.77 14.61
CA ALA A 310 22.66 18.85 13.83
C ALA A 310 23.31 19.02 12.45
N THR A 311 24.63 18.92 12.38
CA THR A 311 25.38 19.30 11.17
C THR A 311 25.69 18.13 10.25
N LYS A 312 25.74 16.90 10.77
CA LYS A 312 26.13 15.70 10.03
C LYS A 312 25.04 14.64 10.04
N THR A 313 24.59 14.20 11.21
CA THR A 313 23.75 13.01 11.33
C THR A 313 22.32 13.22 10.82
N ALA A 314 21.60 14.24 11.28
CA ALA A 314 20.24 14.50 10.81
C ALA A 314 20.17 14.82 9.29
N PRO A 315 21.08 15.63 8.71
CA PRO A 315 21.15 15.79 7.25
C PRO A 315 21.42 14.50 6.48
N LEU A 316 22.24 13.60 7.03
CA LEU A 316 22.48 12.28 6.43
C LEU A 316 21.18 11.45 6.40
N TYR A 317 20.41 11.45 7.49
CA TYR A 317 19.10 10.77 7.52
C TYR A 317 18.14 11.29 6.45
N LEU A 318 18.05 12.62 6.29
CA LEU A 318 17.24 13.22 5.23
C LEU A 318 17.69 12.76 3.85
N THR A 319 19.01 12.74 3.61
CA THR A 319 19.58 12.29 2.33
C THR A 319 19.26 10.82 2.05
N GLN A 320 19.36 9.95 3.07
CA GLN A 320 19.02 8.53 2.96
C GLN A 320 17.54 8.32 2.66
N ILE A 321 16.64 8.99 3.39
CA ILE A 321 15.19 8.86 3.17
C ILE A 321 14.81 9.43 1.80
N LYS A 322 15.42 10.52 1.36
CA LYS A 322 15.22 11.04 0.00
C LYS A 322 15.64 10.01 -1.05
N THR A 323 16.79 9.36 -0.86
CA THR A 323 17.26 8.28 -1.74
C THR A 323 16.28 7.11 -1.77
N TYR A 324 15.71 6.73 -0.62
CA TYR A 324 14.66 5.70 -0.54
C TYR A 324 13.42 6.07 -1.35
N ILE A 325 12.94 7.31 -1.21
CA ILE A 325 11.82 7.83 -1.98
C ILE A 325 12.14 7.79 -3.47
N ASP A 326 13.32 8.24 -3.89
CA ASP A 326 13.70 8.34 -5.29
C ASP A 326 13.85 6.98 -5.98
N TYR A 327 14.23 5.93 -5.25
CA TYR A 327 14.24 4.57 -5.77
C TYR A 327 12.85 3.95 -5.90
N LEU A 328 11.90 4.37 -5.08
CA LEU A 328 10.56 3.78 -5.03
C LEU A 328 9.55 4.56 -5.89
N GLU A 329 9.67 5.87 -5.99
CA GLU A 329 8.72 6.72 -6.70
C GLU A 329 8.45 6.29 -8.16
N PRO A 330 9.47 5.89 -8.96
CA PRO A 330 9.23 5.38 -10.31
C PRO A 330 8.32 4.14 -10.37
N GLY A 331 8.31 3.33 -9.31
CA GLY A 331 7.46 2.14 -9.20
C GLY A 331 5.97 2.45 -9.23
N GLN A 332 5.54 3.63 -8.74
CA GLN A 332 4.12 4.00 -8.76
C GLN A 332 3.57 4.08 -10.18
N VAL A 333 4.33 4.71 -11.08
CA VAL A 333 3.97 4.85 -12.50
C VAL A 333 4.02 3.49 -13.18
N LEU A 334 5.12 2.76 -13.01
CA LEU A 334 5.31 1.44 -13.61
C LEU A 334 4.15 0.47 -13.31
N PHE A 335 3.78 0.33 -12.05
CA PHE A 335 2.74 -0.62 -11.66
C PHE A 335 1.33 -0.12 -12.00
N SER A 336 1.11 1.19 -12.05
CA SER A 336 -0.15 1.75 -12.56
C SER A 336 -0.32 1.47 -14.06
N ASP A 337 0.76 1.64 -14.83
CA ASP A 337 0.79 1.33 -16.26
C ASP A 337 0.63 -0.17 -16.53
N LEU A 338 1.16 -1.03 -15.66
CA LEU A 338 0.91 -2.47 -15.70
C LEU A 338 -0.59 -2.78 -15.56
N ILE A 339 -1.27 -2.22 -14.55
CA ILE A 339 -2.73 -2.43 -14.36
C ILE A 339 -3.51 -1.98 -15.60
N ASN A 340 -3.17 -0.82 -16.15
CA ASN A 340 -3.82 -0.31 -17.36
C ASN A 340 -3.57 -1.21 -18.57
N SER A 341 -2.36 -1.73 -18.71
CA SER A 341 -1.97 -2.67 -19.77
C SER A 341 -2.70 -4.01 -19.65
N ILE A 342 -2.83 -4.55 -18.43
CA ILE A 342 -3.59 -5.77 -18.16
C ILE A 342 -5.06 -5.55 -18.51
N ARG A 343 -5.67 -4.44 -18.08
CA ARG A 343 -7.07 -4.12 -18.38
C ARG A 343 -7.30 -4.01 -19.90
N ALA A 344 -6.46 -3.25 -20.60
CA ALA A 344 -6.54 -3.11 -22.05
C ALA A 344 -6.38 -4.46 -22.77
N THR A 345 -5.46 -5.31 -22.30
CA THR A 345 -5.25 -6.65 -22.86
C THR A 345 -6.46 -7.54 -22.60
N ALA A 346 -7.04 -7.51 -21.40
CA ALA A 346 -8.23 -8.28 -21.05
C ALA A 346 -9.43 -7.87 -21.90
N GLU A 347 -9.67 -6.58 -22.08
CA GLU A 347 -10.73 -6.05 -22.95
C GLU A 347 -10.56 -6.52 -24.40
N ILE A 348 -9.34 -6.46 -24.94
CA ILE A 348 -9.03 -6.94 -26.30
C ILE A 348 -9.31 -8.45 -26.42
N GLU A 349 -8.89 -9.25 -25.44
CA GLU A 349 -9.09 -10.71 -25.47
C GLU A 349 -10.56 -11.10 -25.30
N GLN A 350 -11.32 -10.37 -24.46
CA GLN A 350 -12.78 -10.54 -24.38
C GLN A 350 -13.45 -10.23 -25.71
N VAL A 351 -13.12 -9.09 -26.34
CA VAL A 351 -13.67 -8.72 -27.66
C VAL A 351 -13.32 -9.75 -28.73
N LYS A 352 -12.09 -10.30 -28.73
CA LYS A 352 -11.70 -11.36 -29.68
C LYS A 352 -12.48 -12.66 -29.43
N SER A 353 -12.59 -13.09 -28.18
CA SER A 353 -13.36 -14.27 -27.79
C SER A 353 -14.83 -14.14 -28.20
N ASP A 354 -15.45 -12.99 -27.94
CA ASP A 354 -16.84 -12.73 -28.33
C ASP A 354 -17.03 -12.74 -29.85
N ARG A 355 -16.08 -12.16 -30.61
CA ARG A 355 -16.10 -12.23 -32.07
C ARG A 355 -15.96 -13.67 -32.58
N GLN A 356 -15.09 -14.48 -31.96
CA GLN A 356 -14.92 -15.88 -32.33
C GLN A 356 -16.20 -16.69 -32.04
N ARG A 357 -16.83 -16.47 -30.88
CA ARG A 357 -18.11 -17.12 -30.54
C ARG A 357 -19.21 -16.71 -31.51
N GLN A 358 -19.33 -15.42 -31.83
CA GLN A 358 -20.30 -14.92 -32.82
C GLN A 358 -20.05 -15.49 -34.22
N GLN A 359 -18.79 -15.66 -34.63
CA GLN A 359 -18.47 -16.27 -35.91
C GLN A 359 -18.81 -17.77 -35.92
N ALA A 360 -18.46 -18.50 -34.87
CA ALA A 360 -18.81 -19.91 -34.73
C ALA A 360 -20.34 -20.13 -34.70
N GLU A 361 -21.09 -19.25 -34.05
CA GLU A 361 -22.55 -19.25 -34.08
C GLU A 361 -23.08 -18.98 -35.50
N LYS A 362 -22.54 -17.97 -36.20
CA LYS A 362 -22.92 -17.69 -37.60
C LYS A 362 -22.65 -18.87 -38.52
N ASP A 363 -21.48 -19.48 -38.40
CA ASP A 363 -21.08 -20.64 -39.21
C ASP A 363 -21.98 -21.85 -38.90
N TYR A 364 -22.33 -22.06 -37.62
CA TYR A 364 -23.30 -23.08 -37.21
C TYR A 364 -24.68 -22.85 -37.82
N TYR A 365 -25.21 -21.61 -37.77
CA TYR A 365 -26.50 -21.27 -38.37
C TYR A 365 -26.49 -21.41 -39.90
N GLN A 366 -25.39 -21.03 -40.56
CA GLN A 366 -25.23 -21.22 -42.01
C GLN A 366 -25.21 -22.70 -42.38
N GLN A 367 -24.45 -23.52 -41.63
CA GLN A 367 -24.40 -24.96 -41.86
C GLN A 367 -25.78 -25.61 -41.68
N GLN A 368 -26.54 -25.19 -40.66
CA GLN A 368 -27.90 -25.67 -40.44
C GLN A 368 -28.85 -25.27 -41.59
N GLN A 369 -28.69 -24.07 -42.15
CA GLN A 369 -29.45 -23.64 -43.34
C GLN A 369 -29.08 -24.48 -44.56
N ASP A 370 -27.80 -24.71 -44.82
CA ASP A 370 -27.33 -25.53 -45.93
C ASP A 370 -27.84 -26.98 -45.82
N ASP A 371 -27.83 -27.56 -44.63
CA ASP A 371 -28.31 -28.91 -44.39
C ASP A 371 -29.84 -29.00 -44.50
N ASN A 372 -30.58 -27.97 -44.04
CA ASN A 372 -32.01 -27.86 -44.30
C ASN A 372 -32.31 -27.74 -45.80
N GLN A 373 -31.52 -26.98 -46.55
CA GLN A 373 -31.70 -26.84 -48.00
C GLN A 373 -31.39 -28.15 -48.74
N LYS A 374 -30.33 -28.87 -48.33
CA LYS A 374 -30.04 -30.22 -48.85
C LYS A 374 -31.16 -31.20 -48.53
N LEU A 375 -31.72 -31.15 -47.32
CA LEU A 375 -32.86 -31.99 -46.93
C LEU A 375 -34.10 -31.65 -47.78
N GLN A 376 -34.42 -30.38 -48.00
CA GLN A 376 -35.49 -29.96 -48.89
C GLN A 376 -35.29 -30.46 -50.33
N ASN A 377 -34.08 -30.31 -50.89
CA ASN A 377 -33.76 -30.83 -52.21
C ASN A 377 -33.93 -32.36 -52.30
N ARG A 378 -33.58 -33.08 -51.23
CA ARG A 378 -33.72 -34.54 -51.16
C ARG A 378 -35.18 -34.97 -51.01
N ILE A 379 -35.96 -34.28 -50.19
CA ILE A 379 -37.41 -34.47 -50.07
C ILE A 379 -38.11 -34.15 -51.40
N GLN A 380 -37.70 -33.08 -52.09
CA GLN A 380 -38.25 -32.71 -53.39
C GLN A 380 -37.88 -33.73 -54.48
N ALA A 381 -36.65 -34.23 -54.51
CA ALA A 381 -36.23 -35.31 -55.42
C ALA A 381 -36.98 -36.62 -55.16
N VAL A 382 -37.21 -36.98 -53.89
CA VAL A 382 -38.03 -38.15 -53.51
C VAL A 382 -39.50 -37.92 -53.85
N GLY A 383 -40.04 -36.72 -53.64
CA GLY A 383 -41.41 -36.35 -53.99
C GLY A 383 -41.68 -36.38 -55.50
N VAL A 384 -40.72 -35.91 -56.31
CA VAL A 384 -40.76 -36.02 -57.79
C VAL A 384 -40.64 -37.48 -58.24
N GLY A 385 -39.78 -38.27 -57.59
CA GLY A 385 -39.67 -39.71 -57.85
C GLY A 385 -40.92 -40.51 -57.51
N ILE A 386 -41.60 -40.18 -56.40
CA ILE A 386 -42.87 -40.80 -55.99
C ILE A 386 -44.02 -40.35 -56.92
N ALA A 387 -44.07 -39.09 -57.35
CA ALA A 387 -45.07 -38.62 -58.32
C ALA A 387 -44.91 -39.30 -59.70
N ALA A 388 -43.67 -39.49 -60.17
CA ALA A 388 -43.39 -40.25 -61.39
C ALA A 388 -43.73 -41.76 -61.23
N GLY A 389 -43.45 -42.34 -60.07
CA GLY A 389 -43.80 -43.72 -59.73
C GLY A 389 -45.32 -43.96 -59.63
N ALA A 390 -46.08 -42.99 -59.12
CA ALA A 390 -47.54 -43.06 -59.05
C ALA A 390 -48.20 -43.01 -60.44
N ILE A 391 -47.60 -42.30 -61.40
CA ILE A 391 -48.03 -42.28 -62.81
C ILE A 391 -47.69 -43.62 -63.50
N PHE A 392 -46.60 -44.28 -63.12
CA PHE A 392 -46.29 -45.64 -63.57
C PHE A 392 -47.28 -46.68 -63.04
N ALA A 393 -47.71 -46.56 -61.77
CA ALA A 393 -48.69 -47.47 -61.19
C ALA A 393 -50.10 -47.28 -61.77
N SER A 394 -50.49 -46.04 -62.11
CA SER A 394 -51.81 -45.75 -62.71
C SER A 394 -51.93 -46.11 -64.19
N THR A 395 -50.81 -46.27 -64.91
CA THR A 395 -50.78 -46.68 -66.32
C THR A 395 -50.60 -48.19 -66.54
N ALA A 396 -50.23 -48.95 -65.50
CA ALA A 396 -50.13 -50.42 -65.55
C ALA A 396 -51.50 -51.10 -65.80
N GLY A 397 -52.61 -50.44 -65.49
CA GLY A 397 -53.96 -50.90 -65.82
C GLY A 397 -54.29 -50.90 -67.33
N SER A 398 -53.53 -50.15 -68.14
CA SER A 398 -53.75 -49.99 -69.58
C SER A 398 -52.95 -50.98 -70.45
N ILE A 399 -52.29 -51.97 -69.84
CA ILE A 399 -51.46 -52.98 -70.54
C ILE A 399 -52.33 -53.96 -71.36
N ASN A 400 -53.63 -54.09 -71.06
CA ASN A 400 -54.53 -55.04 -71.70
C ASN A 400 -55.66 -54.40 -72.55
N GLU A 401 -55.64 -53.08 -72.79
CA GLU A 401 -56.73 -52.41 -73.54
C GLU A 401 -56.47 -52.36 -75.06
N PRO A 402 -57.35 -52.93 -75.90
CA PRO A 402 -57.28 -52.78 -77.35
C PRO A 402 -57.82 -51.40 -77.79
N TRP A 403 -57.31 -50.87 -78.91
CA TRP A 403 -57.79 -49.63 -79.52
C TRP A 403 -59.29 -49.68 -79.83
N LEU A 404 -60.05 -48.70 -79.33
CA LEU A 404 -61.48 -48.51 -79.61
C LEU A 404 -61.72 -47.09 -80.12
N PHE A 405 -62.55 -46.95 -81.16
CA PHE A 405 -63.13 -45.65 -81.52
C PHE A 405 -64.20 -45.22 -80.49
N PRO A 406 -64.59 -43.93 -80.45
CA PRO A 406 -65.70 -43.45 -79.61
C PRO A 406 -67.05 -44.18 -79.85
N ASN A 407 -67.17 -44.89 -80.97
CA ASN A 407 -68.33 -45.72 -81.36
C ASN A 407 -68.10 -47.26 -81.23
N GLY A 408 -67.05 -47.71 -80.55
CA GLY A 408 -66.94 -49.10 -80.07
C GLY A 408 -66.51 -50.19 -81.06
N GLN A 409 -65.99 -49.86 -82.25
CA GLN A 409 -65.45 -50.85 -83.20
C GLN A 409 -63.92 -50.96 -83.14
N LYS A 410 -63.40 -52.19 -83.28
CA LYS A 410 -61.97 -52.54 -83.28
C LYS A 410 -61.30 -52.17 -84.61
N MET A 411 -60.09 -51.63 -84.55
CA MET A 411 -59.33 -51.15 -85.71
C MET A 411 -58.24 -52.18 -86.10
N GLU A 412 -58.27 -52.69 -87.33
CA GLU A 412 -57.15 -53.44 -87.94
C GLU A 412 -56.61 -52.59 -89.12
N VAL A 413 -55.40 -52.04 -88.99
CA VAL A 413 -54.75 -51.25 -90.06
C VAL A 413 -53.25 -51.57 -90.12
N PRO A 414 -52.61 -51.60 -91.31
CA PRO A 414 -51.31 -52.25 -91.52
C PRO A 414 -50.07 -51.42 -91.14
N PHE A 415 -50.21 -50.26 -90.51
CA PHE A 415 -49.09 -49.42 -90.07
C PHE A 415 -49.31 -48.98 -88.63
N LEU A 416 -48.53 -49.54 -87.69
CA LEU A 416 -48.64 -49.27 -86.25
C LEU A 416 -48.11 -47.86 -85.89
N PRO A 417 -48.92 -46.96 -85.31
CA PRO A 417 -48.42 -46.00 -84.32
C PRO A 417 -48.09 -46.75 -83.00
N PRO A 418 -47.18 -46.23 -82.15
CA PRO A 418 -46.84 -46.90 -80.90
C PRO A 418 -48.07 -47.06 -79.99
N HIS A 419 -48.16 -48.21 -79.30
CA HIS A 419 -49.25 -48.60 -78.39
C HIS A 419 -49.67 -47.44 -77.43
N PRO A 420 -50.95 -47.29 -77.02
CA PRO A 420 -51.39 -46.24 -76.10
C PRO A 420 -50.57 -46.20 -74.81
N PHE A 421 -50.11 -47.37 -74.35
CA PHE A 421 -49.13 -47.52 -73.28
C PHE A 421 -47.80 -46.81 -73.56
N LEU A 422 -47.22 -46.94 -74.76
CA LEU A 422 -45.98 -46.26 -75.16
C LEU A 422 -46.18 -44.75 -75.31
N LEU A 423 -47.34 -44.30 -75.81
CA LEU A 423 -47.69 -42.89 -75.87
C LEU A 423 -47.89 -42.30 -74.47
N GLY A 424 -48.54 -43.04 -73.56
CA GLY A 424 -48.69 -42.68 -72.15
C GLY A 424 -47.36 -42.67 -71.40
N LEU A 425 -46.48 -43.63 -71.68
CA LEU A 425 -45.12 -43.72 -71.13
C LEU A 425 -44.25 -42.55 -71.62
N LEU A 426 -44.25 -42.27 -72.93
CA LEU A 426 -43.51 -41.13 -73.49
C LEU A 426 -44.08 -39.79 -73.01
N GLY A 427 -45.40 -39.64 -72.96
CA GLY A 427 -46.07 -38.46 -72.41
C GLY A 427 -45.75 -38.25 -70.92
N SER A 428 -45.75 -39.31 -70.12
CA SER A 428 -45.34 -39.31 -68.72
C SER A 428 -43.88 -38.88 -68.54
N ILE A 429 -42.96 -39.42 -69.34
CA ILE A 429 -41.54 -39.05 -69.30
C ILE A 429 -41.37 -37.58 -69.71
N ILE A 430 -42.04 -37.13 -70.78
CA ILE A 430 -41.99 -35.73 -71.25
C ILE A 430 -42.58 -34.77 -70.20
N CYS A 431 -43.70 -35.11 -69.56
CA CYS A 431 -44.29 -34.30 -68.50
C CYS A 431 -43.42 -34.29 -67.24
N SER A 432 -42.78 -35.40 -66.88
CA SER A 432 -41.88 -35.48 -65.71
C SER A 432 -40.60 -34.68 -65.94
N VAL A 433 -39.99 -34.80 -67.12
CA VAL A 433 -38.82 -34.02 -67.53
C VAL A 433 -39.17 -32.54 -67.69
N GLY A 434 -40.34 -32.23 -68.27
CA GLY A 434 -40.83 -30.86 -68.42
C GLY A 434 -41.16 -30.20 -67.08
N ALA A 435 -41.75 -30.94 -66.13
CA ALA A 435 -42.01 -30.45 -64.78
C ALA A 435 -40.73 -30.26 -63.96
N TRP A 436 -39.74 -31.15 -64.09
CA TRP A 436 -38.39 -30.93 -63.53
C TRP A 436 -37.79 -29.65 -64.13
N TRP A 437 -37.76 -29.52 -65.45
CA TRP A 437 -37.16 -28.37 -66.13
C TRP A 437 -37.85 -27.04 -65.75
N LEU A 438 -39.18 -27.02 -65.62
CA LEU A 438 -39.94 -25.88 -65.11
C LEU A 438 -39.65 -25.57 -63.64
N ALA A 439 -39.54 -26.60 -62.79
CA ALA A 439 -39.17 -26.42 -61.38
C ALA A 439 -37.75 -25.87 -61.24
N GLU A 440 -36.79 -26.34 -62.04
CA GLU A 440 -35.40 -25.87 -62.03
C GLU A 440 -35.26 -24.43 -62.52
N THR A 441 -36.06 -24.02 -63.51
CA THR A 441 -36.04 -22.65 -64.06
C THR A 441 -36.74 -21.61 -63.18
N PHE A 442 -37.79 -21.98 -62.44
CA PHE A 442 -38.49 -21.06 -61.52
C PHE A 442 -37.87 -20.98 -60.12
N ILE A 443 -37.16 -22.01 -59.65
CA ILE A 443 -36.61 -22.06 -58.29
C ILE A 443 -35.17 -21.51 -58.20
N ASN A 444 -34.43 -21.42 -59.32
CA ASN A 444 -33.05 -20.88 -59.36
C ASN A 444 -32.89 -19.56 -60.18
N PRO A 445 -33.55 -18.44 -59.84
CA PRO A 445 -33.25 -17.17 -60.50
C PRO A 445 -31.90 -16.54 -60.07
N GLY A 446 -31.19 -17.14 -59.11
CA GLY A 446 -30.03 -16.52 -58.43
C GLY A 446 -28.63 -16.82 -58.99
N LYS A 447 -28.40 -17.93 -59.71
CA LYS A 447 -27.02 -18.33 -60.09
C LYS A 447 -26.35 -17.48 -61.18
N ASN A 448 -27.10 -16.67 -61.93
CA ASN A 448 -26.54 -15.82 -63.00
C ASN A 448 -26.25 -14.36 -62.59
N LYS A 449 -26.43 -13.98 -61.32
CA LYS A 449 -26.16 -12.59 -60.86
C LYS A 449 -24.93 -12.42 -59.96
N SER A 450 -24.33 -13.48 -59.39
CA SER A 450 -23.17 -13.30 -58.50
C SER A 450 -21.82 -13.15 -59.22
N ASP A 451 -21.67 -13.60 -60.47
CA ASP A 451 -20.39 -13.50 -61.19
C ASP A 451 -20.10 -12.10 -61.79
N LYS A 452 -21.08 -11.20 -61.82
CA LYS A 452 -20.87 -9.81 -62.31
C LYS A 452 -20.42 -8.84 -61.22
N SER A 453 -20.69 -9.12 -59.95
CA SER A 453 -20.35 -8.23 -58.82
C SER A 453 -18.88 -8.37 -58.39
N SER A 454 -18.34 -9.60 -58.42
CA SER A 454 -16.97 -9.92 -58.01
C SER A 454 -15.90 -9.31 -58.94
N ASN A 455 -16.22 -9.13 -60.22
CA ASN A 455 -15.32 -8.53 -61.21
C ASN A 455 -15.32 -6.99 -61.21
N GLN A 456 -16.23 -6.31 -60.50
CA GLN A 456 -16.23 -4.85 -60.36
C GLN A 456 -15.49 -4.36 -59.10
N LEU A 457 -15.45 -5.13 -58.01
CA LEU A 457 -14.66 -4.76 -56.82
C LEU A 457 -13.15 -4.98 -57.00
N ALA A 458 -12.73 -5.94 -57.81
CA ALA A 458 -11.30 -6.21 -58.07
C ALA A 458 -10.62 -5.14 -58.96
N LYS A 459 -11.37 -4.29 -59.69
CA LYS A 459 -10.81 -3.21 -60.52
C LYS A 459 -10.64 -1.86 -59.80
N ASN A 460 -11.20 -1.68 -58.61
CA ASN A 460 -11.14 -0.41 -57.88
C ASN A 460 -10.04 -0.34 -56.79
N GLN A 461 -9.23 -1.38 -56.61
CA GLN A 461 -8.12 -1.40 -55.64
C GLN A 461 -6.72 -1.21 -56.24
N GLN A 462 -6.59 -0.94 -57.55
CA GLN A 462 -5.32 -0.59 -58.18
C GLN A 462 -5.36 0.85 -58.73
N ASN A 463 -5.30 1.84 -57.83
CA ASN A 463 -4.82 3.18 -58.20
C ASN A 463 -4.44 4.00 -56.95
N PRO A 464 -3.14 4.10 -56.57
CA PRO A 464 -2.69 5.12 -55.65
C PRO A 464 -2.24 6.34 -56.47
N LYS A 465 -2.98 7.45 -56.38
CA LYS A 465 -2.48 8.77 -56.77
C LYS A 465 -1.99 9.52 -55.54
N SER A 466 -0.72 9.91 -55.63
CA SER A 466 0.01 10.98 -54.95
C SER A 466 -0.82 12.07 -54.26
N ASN A 467 -0.45 12.36 -53.02
CA ASN A 467 0.08 13.66 -52.59
C ASN A 467 0.97 13.50 -51.38
#